data_AF-A0A4Q3XYS8-F1
#
_entry.id   AF-A0A4Q3XYS8-F1
#
_cell.length_a   1.000
_cell.length_b   1.000
_cell.length_c   1.000
_cell.angle_alpha   90.00
_cell.angle_beta   90.00
_cell.angle_gamma   90.00
#
_symmetry.space_group_name_H-M   'P 1'
#
loop_
_entity.id
_entity.type
_entity.pdbx_description
1 polymer ?
#
loop_
_entity_poly.entity_id
_entity_poly.type
_entity_poly.pdbx_seq_one_letter_code
_entity_poly.pdbx_strand_id
1 'polypeptide(L)'
;MPRPAKTMSEKVIKVDHAGENGAVNIYRAQVIGARLTARDLVSDIRENQTHEQRHRRLFAEQLQRWNVRRCISYHVCGIGGFALGLLTGFMGRQAIHATTYAVESVVLEHLRHQLDFLRNANEDAFHCVAAIIADEQKHHDSAVTRLQQSQALNKLLVFVVKVSTEGVIRFGMR
;
A
#
# COMPACT_ATOMS: atom_id res chain seq x y z
N MET A 1 -19.91 -11.59 16.04
CA MET A 1 -18.51 -11.76 15.58
C MET A 1 -18.43 -11.48 14.08
N PRO A 2 -17.39 -10.80 13.59
CA PRO A 2 -17.21 -10.57 12.15
C PRO A 2 -17.06 -11.89 11.39
N ARG A 3 -17.74 -12.01 10.25
CA ARG A 3 -17.79 -13.22 9.42
C ARG A 3 -16.65 -13.26 8.39
N PRO A 4 -16.34 -14.43 7.80
CA PRO A 4 -15.44 -14.49 6.64
C PRO A 4 -16.05 -13.80 5.40
N ALA A 5 -15.17 -13.34 4.50
CA ALA A 5 -15.55 -12.84 3.19
C ALA A 5 -16.10 -13.98 2.31
N LYS A 6 -17.22 -13.75 1.66
CA LYS A 6 -17.94 -14.70 0.81
C LYS A 6 -17.86 -14.31 -0.66
N THR A 7 -17.91 -13.01 -0.97
CA THR A 7 -17.85 -12.51 -2.35
C THR A 7 -16.43 -12.12 -2.74
N MET A 8 -16.17 -12.04 -4.04
CA MET A 8 -14.88 -11.56 -4.54
C MET A 8 -14.62 -10.10 -4.15
N SER A 9 -15.64 -9.25 -4.19
CA SER A 9 -15.53 -7.83 -3.79
C SER A 9 -15.16 -7.66 -2.32
N GLU A 10 -15.74 -8.49 -1.43
CA GLU A 10 -15.34 -8.50 -0.01
C GLU A 10 -13.88 -8.93 0.18
N LYS A 11 -13.40 -9.89 -0.63
CA LYS A 11 -12.01 -10.33 -0.57
C LYS A 11 -11.07 -9.25 -1.09
N VAL A 12 -11.43 -8.53 -2.15
CA VAL A 12 -10.68 -7.39 -2.70
C VAL A 12 -10.48 -6.33 -1.62
N ILE A 13 -11.55 -5.78 -1.05
CA ILE A 13 -11.47 -4.77 0.01
C ILE A 13 -10.69 -5.26 1.25
N LYS A 14 -10.81 -6.55 1.58
CA LYS A 14 -10.06 -7.17 2.68
C LYS A 14 -8.56 -7.20 2.39
N VAL A 15 -8.16 -7.41 1.14
CA VAL A 15 -6.77 -7.41 0.69
C VAL A 15 -6.24 -5.98 0.60
N ASP A 16 -7.02 -5.04 0.08
CA ASP A 16 -6.63 -3.63 0.01
C ASP A 16 -6.35 -3.08 1.41
N HIS A 17 -7.26 -3.31 2.36
CA HIS A 17 -7.05 -2.99 3.77
C HIS A 17 -5.73 -3.56 4.36
N ALA A 18 -5.26 -4.71 3.86
CA ALA A 18 -3.97 -5.29 4.26
C ALA A 18 -2.80 -4.60 3.59
N GLY A 19 -2.92 -4.28 2.30
CA GLY A 19 -1.96 -3.49 1.52
C GLY A 19 -1.72 -2.12 2.14
N GLU A 20 -2.79 -1.37 2.42
CA GLU A 20 -2.73 -0.08 3.10
C GLU A 20 -2.03 -0.18 4.47
N ASN A 21 -2.28 -1.27 5.20
CA ASN A 21 -1.58 -1.49 6.46
C ASN A 21 -0.07 -1.72 6.25
N GLY A 22 0.31 -2.41 5.17
CA GLY A 22 1.70 -2.52 4.76
C GLY A 22 2.32 -1.14 4.48
N ALA A 23 1.67 -0.34 3.63
CA ALA A 23 2.13 1.00 3.25
C ALA A 23 2.28 1.93 4.47
N VAL A 24 1.28 2.01 5.35
CA VAL A 24 1.37 2.75 6.62
C VAL A 24 2.61 2.34 7.43
N ASN A 25 2.93 1.05 7.47
CA ASN A 25 4.07 0.53 8.22
C ASN A 25 5.42 0.78 7.53
N ILE A 26 5.47 0.77 6.20
CA ILE A 26 6.65 1.18 5.42
C ILE A 26 6.99 2.62 5.78
N TYR A 27 6.05 3.55 5.61
CA TYR A 27 6.30 4.96 5.89
C TYR A 27 6.64 5.21 7.36
N ARG A 28 5.95 4.54 8.29
CA ARG A 28 6.25 4.62 9.72
C ARG A 28 7.70 4.25 10.03
N ALA A 29 8.19 3.18 9.44
CA ALA A 29 9.55 2.71 9.66
C ALA A 29 10.59 3.54 8.91
N GLN A 30 10.26 4.02 7.70
CA GLN A 30 11.13 4.94 6.95
C GLN A 30 11.38 6.23 7.72
N VAL A 31 10.38 6.79 8.43
CA VAL A 31 10.59 7.96 9.29
C VAL A 31 11.69 7.73 10.33
N ILE A 32 11.81 6.51 10.87
CA ILE A 32 12.83 6.19 11.88
C ILE A 32 14.23 6.29 11.27
N GLY A 33 14.46 5.63 10.13
CA GLY A 33 15.75 5.68 9.44
C GLY A 33 16.05 7.06 8.83
N ALA A 34 15.05 7.69 8.22
CA ALA A 34 15.17 9.00 7.56
C ALA A 34 15.58 10.11 8.53
N ARG A 35 15.22 10.04 9.82
CA ARG A 35 15.71 10.99 10.84
C ARG A 35 17.24 11.02 10.97
N LEU A 36 17.92 9.96 10.54
CA LEU A 36 19.37 9.85 10.59
C LEU A 36 20.01 10.06 9.21
N THR A 37 19.33 9.66 8.14
CA THR A 37 19.93 9.56 6.80
C THR A 37 19.38 10.57 5.79
N ALA A 38 18.18 11.12 6.00
CA ALA A 38 17.44 11.96 5.07
C ALA A 38 16.37 12.81 5.78
N ARG A 39 16.81 13.67 6.73
CA ARG A 39 15.91 14.41 7.64
C ARG A 39 14.90 15.29 6.90
N ASP A 40 15.31 15.86 5.78
CA ASP A 40 14.49 16.71 4.93
C ASP A 40 13.28 15.96 4.33
N LEU A 41 13.36 14.64 4.15
CA LEU A 41 12.26 13.82 3.64
C LEU A 41 11.22 13.46 4.70
N VAL A 42 11.52 13.65 5.99
CA VAL A 42 10.65 13.19 7.09
C VAL A 42 9.27 13.83 7.03
N SER A 43 9.16 15.08 6.58
CA SER A 43 7.87 15.77 6.43
C SER A 43 7.01 15.06 5.38
N ASP A 44 7.57 14.86 4.19
CA ASP A 44 6.88 14.23 3.06
C ASP A 44 6.46 12.79 3.37
N ILE A 45 7.35 12.01 4.02
CA ILE A 45 7.04 10.63 4.42
C ILE A 45 5.86 10.61 5.41
N ARG A 46 5.77 11.59 6.32
CA ARG A 46 4.64 11.68 7.28
C ARG A 46 3.34 12.11 6.62
N GLU A 47 3.42 12.98 5.61
CA GLU A 47 2.25 13.36 4.82
C GLU A 47 1.69 12.14 4.09
N ASN A 48 2.52 11.40 3.36
CA ASN A 48 2.12 10.13 2.72
C ASN A 48 1.56 9.17 3.77
N GLN A 49 2.24 8.97 4.90
CA GLN A 49 1.74 8.11 5.99
C GLN A 49 0.33 8.51 6.45
N THR A 50 0.01 9.81 6.48
CA THR A 50 -1.31 10.29 6.87
C THR A 50 -2.36 9.95 5.82
N HIS A 51 -2.00 9.99 4.54
CA HIS A 51 -2.87 9.61 3.42
C HIS A 51 -3.22 8.11 3.50
N GLU A 52 -2.21 7.25 3.60
CA GLU A 52 -2.38 5.81 3.78
C GLU A 52 -3.23 5.45 5.00
N GLN A 53 -3.08 6.19 6.11
CA GLN A 53 -3.90 5.96 7.30
C GLN A 53 -5.38 6.25 7.04
N ARG A 54 -5.69 7.25 6.23
CA ARG A 54 -7.08 7.55 5.81
C ARG A 54 -7.59 6.46 4.88
N HIS A 55 -6.82 6.05 3.88
CA HIS A 55 -7.19 4.97 2.95
C HIS A 55 -7.45 3.65 3.68
N ARG A 56 -6.52 3.23 4.56
CA ARG A 56 -6.72 2.08 5.45
C ARG A 56 -8.01 2.19 6.26
N ARG A 57 -8.32 3.38 6.78
CA ARG A 57 -9.53 3.59 7.56
C ARG A 57 -10.80 3.45 6.70
N LEU A 58 -10.80 3.97 5.48
CA LEU A 58 -11.92 3.80 4.54
C LEU A 58 -12.24 2.32 4.31
N PHE A 59 -11.23 1.50 4.00
CA PHE A 59 -11.46 0.07 3.83
C PHE A 59 -11.84 -0.64 5.13
N ALA A 60 -11.28 -0.23 6.28
CA ALA A 60 -11.66 -0.79 7.58
C ALA A 60 -13.13 -0.54 7.90
N GLU A 61 -13.62 0.68 7.65
CA GLU A 61 -15.01 1.07 7.84
C GLU A 61 -15.93 0.28 6.90
N GLN A 62 -15.52 0.06 5.65
CA GLN A 62 -16.29 -0.76 4.70
C GLN A 62 -16.37 -2.23 5.14
N LEU A 63 -15.27 -2.83 5.57
CA LEU A 63 -15.27 -4.19 6.12
C LEU A 63 -16.16 -4.30 7.36
N GLN A 64 -16.16 -3.28 8.22
CA GLN A 64 -17.03 -3.24 9.38
C GLN A 64 -18.51 -3.17 8.98
N ARG A 65 -18.87 -2.34 7.99
CA ARG A 65 -20.24 -2.25 7.45
C ARG A 65 -20.73 -3.60 6.91
N TRP A 66 -19.88 -4.33 6.19
CA TRP A 66 -20.22 -5.68 5.71
C TRP A 66 -20.10 -6.79 6.77
N ASN A 67 -19.67 -6.42 7.99
CA ASN A 67 -19.37 -7.33 9.08
C ASN A 67 -18.33 -8.41 8.70
N VAL A 68 -17.34 -8.05 7.88
CA VAL A 68 -16.28 -8.94 7.39
C VAL A 68 -15.01 -8.80 8.24
N ARG A 69 -14.42 -9.93 8.64
CA ARG A 69 -13.17 -9.95 9.41
C ARG A 69 -11.95 -9.58 8.54
N ARG A 70 -10.94 -8.99 9.18
CA ARG A 70 -9.63 -8.71 8.57
C ARG A 70 -8.94 -10.01 8.14
N CYS A 71 -8.07 -9.95 7.14
CA CYS A 71 -7.25 -11.10 6.73
C CYS A 71 -6.01 -11.26 7.61
N ILE A 72 -5.46 -12.48 7.64
CA ILE A 72 -4.17 -12.76 8.28
C ILE A 72 -3.04 -11.97 7.59
N SER A 73 -3.15 -11.78 6.27
CA SER A 73 -2.19 -10.98 5.50
C SER A 73 -2.02 -9.57 6.05
N TYR A 74 -3.00 -9.01 6.76
CA TYR A 74 -2.88 -7.71 7.44
C TYR A 74 -1.65 -7.64 8.37
N HIS A 75 -1.41 -8.70 9.14
CA HIS A 75 -0.26 -8.77 10.05
C HIS A 75 1.04 -8.99 9.29
N VAL A 76 1.01 -9.86 8.27
CA VAL A 76 2.18 -10.16 7.43
C VAL A 76 2.65 -8.90 6.68
N CYS A 77 1.73 -8.19 6.03
CA CYS A 77 1.98 -6.92 5.36
C CYS A 77 2.50 -5.86 6.33
N GLY A 78 1.92 -5.77 7.53
CA GLY A 78 2.37 -4.80 8.53
C GLY A 78 3.81 -5.04 8.98
N ILE A 79 4.18 -6.30 9.23
CA ILE A 79 5.55 -6.68 9.64
C ILE A 79 6.53 -6.51 8.47
N GLY A 80 6.19 -7.06 7.29
CA GLY A 80 7.03 -6.96 6.10
C GLY A 80 7.25 -5.52 5.65
N GLY A 81 6.19 -4.72 5.68
CA GLY A 81 6.25 -3.30 5.39
C GLY A 81 7.14 -2.55 6.38
N PHE A 82 7.01 -2.83 7.69
CA PHE A 82 7.88 -2.22 8.69
C PHE A 82 9.36 -2.58 8.48
N ALA A 83 9.67 -3.85 8.21
CA ALA A 83 11.04 -4.30 7.95
C ALA A 83 11.64 -3.63 6.71
N LEU A 84 10.89 -3.60 5.60
CA LEU A 84 11.30 -2.94 4.36
C LEU A 84 11.51 -1.44 4.56
N GLY A 85 10.58 -0.77 5.26
CA GLY A 85 10.66 0.66 5.53
C GLY A 85 11.85 1.00 6.43
N LEU A 86 12.16 0.18 7.42
CA LEU A 86 13.31 0.38 8.30
C LEU A 86 14.62 0.25 7.51
N LEU A 87 14.77 -0.83 6.75
CA LEU A 87 15.93 -1.09 5.91
C LEU A 87 16.19 0.08 4.95
N THR A 88 15.16 0.47 4.21
CA THR A 88 15.26 1.51 3.18
C THR A 88 15.47 2.88 3.78
N GLY A 89 14.87 3.16 4.95
CA GLY A 89 15.13 4.35 5.74
C GLY A 89 16.61 4.49 6.12
N PHE A 90 17.26 3.41 6.55
CA PHE A 90 18.69 3.43 6.90
C PHE A 90 19.64 3.45 5.69
N MET A 91 19.19 3.00 4.52
CA MET A 91 19.95 3.10 3.27
C MET A 91 19.97 4.52 2.68
N GLY A 92 19.11 5.41 3.19
CA GLY A 92 19.11 6.84 2.88
C GLY A 92 18.13 7.26 1.79
N ARG A 93 18.19 8.55 1.43
CA ARG A 93 17.24 9.25 0.54
C ARG A 93 16.88 8.47 -0.72
N GLN A 94 17.88 7.92 -1.41
CA GLN A 94 17.67 7.23 -2.68
C GLN A 94 16.85 5.93 -2.51
N ALA A 95 17.15 5.14 -1.48
CA ALA A 95 16.41 3.92 -1.19
C ALA A 95 14.97 4.21 -0.73
N ILE A 96 14.78 5.30 0.02
CA ILE A 96 13.44 5.78 0.42
C ILE A 96 12.61 6.06 -0.84
N HIS A 97 13.10 6.91 -1.75
CA HIS A 97 12.37 7.26 -2.97
C HIS A 97 12.09 6.06 -3.88
N ALA A 98 13.07 5.16 -4.07
CA ALA A 98 12.89 3.98 -4.89
C ALA A 98 11.83 3.02 -4.29
N THR A 99 11.79 2.91 -2.96
CA THR A 99 10.79 2.08 -2.27
C THR A 99 9.41 2.70 -2.34
N THR A 100 9.29 4.01 -2.11
CA THR A 100 8.04 4.75 -2.27
C THR A 100 7.49 4.51 -3.67
N TYR A 101 8.26 4.79 -4.71
CA TYR A 101 7.84 4.55 -6.08
C TYR A 101 7.43 3.10 -6.36
N ALA A 102 8.20 2.12 -5.89
CA ALA A 102 7.87 0.73 -6.09
C ALA A 102 6.53 0.34 -5.46
N VAL A 103 6.22 0.87 -4.28
CA VAL A 103 4.93 0.67 -3.61
C VAL A 103 3.82 1.37 -4.37
N GLU A 104 3.96 2.67 -4.64
CA GLU A 104 2.96 3.48 -5.35
C GLU A 104 2.61 2.89 -6.73
N SER A 105 3.60 2.44 -7.50
CA SER A 105 3.36 1.83 -8.82
C SER A 105 2.56 0.53 -8.71
N VAL A 106 2.87 -0.32 -7.72
CA VAL A 106 2.19 -1.60 -7.54
C VAL A 106 0.77 -1.40 -7.00
N VAL A 107 0.56 -0.46 -6.09
CA VAL A 107 -0.75 -0.11 -5.54
C VAL A 107 -1.63 0.48 -6.64
N LEU A 108 -1.14 1.48 -7.37
CA LEU A 108 -1.89 2.12 -8.44
C LEU A 108 -2.26 1.14 -9.58
N GLU A 109 -1.35 0.23 -9.96
CA GLU A 109 -1.66 -0.85 -10.92
C GLU A 109 -2.80 -1.73 -10.40
N HIS A 110 -2.76 -2.15 -9.13
CA HIS A 110 -3.80 -2.98 -8.53
C HIS A 110 -5.16 -2.29 -8.47
N LEU A 111 -5.21 -1.05 -8.00
CA LEU A 111 -6.48 -0.31 -7.85
C LEU A 111 -7.15 -0.09 -9.21
N ARG A 112 -6.38 0.21 -10.25
CA ARG A 112 -6.90 0.34 -11.63
C ARG A 112 -7.49 -0.97 -12.13
N HIS A 113 -6.80 -2.10 -11.97
CA HIS A 113 -7.34 -3.41 -12.33
C HIS A 113 -8.60 -3.76 -11.52
N GLN A 114 -8.66 -3.38 -10.25
CA GLN A 114 -9.81 -3.62 -9.40
C GLN A 114 -11.03 -2.79 -9.82
N LEU A 115 -10.87 -1.53 -10.25
CA LEU A 115 -12.00 -0.72 -10.71
C LEU A 115 -12.75 -1.38 -11.87
N ASP A 116 -12.02 -1.94 -12.84
CA ASP A 116 -12.64 -2.59 -14.00
C ASP A 116 -13.44 -3.84 -13.58
N PHE A 117 -12.90 -4.61 -12.62
CA PHE A 117 -13.60 -5.76 -12.05
C PHE A 117 -14.81 -5.36 -11.20
N LEU A 118 -14.67 -4.33 -10.36
CA LEU A 118 -15.68 -3.93 -9.37
C LEU A 118 -16.85 -3.18 -9.98
N ARG A 119 -16.66 -2.49 -11.12
CA ARG A 119 -17.68 -1.65 -11.77
C ARG A 119 -19.04 -2.35 -11.93
N ASN A 120 -19.03 -3.64 -12.30
CA ASN A 120 -20.25 -4.43 -12.49
C ASN A 120 -20.49 -5.45 -11.36
N ALA A 121 -19.57 -5.58 -10.40
CA ALA A 121 -19.63 -6.61 -9.36
C ALA A 121 -20.17 -6.07 -8.03
N ASN A 122 -19.76 -4.87 -7.62
CA ASN A 122 -20.20 -4.27 -6.36
C ASN A 122 -19.91 -2.76 -6.34
N GLU A 123 -20.97 -1.96 -6.30
CA GLU A 123 -20.90 -0.50 -6.35
C GLU A 123 -20.20 0.10 -5.11
N ASP A 124 -20.51 -0.39 -3.91
CA ASP A 124 -19.87 0.08 -2.67
C ASP A 124 -18.34 -0.13 -2.69
N ALA A 125 -17.91 -1.31 -3.16
CA ALA A 125 -16.50 -1.65 -3.31
C ALA A 125 -15.81 -0.75 -4.34
N PHE A 126 -16.48 -0.53 -5.47
CA PHE A 126 -16.00 0.34 -6.53
C PHE A 126 -15.77 1.77 -6.00
N HIS A 127 -16.75 2.34 -5.29
CA HIS A 127 -16.61 3.68 -4.72
C HIS A 127 -15.49 3.77 -3.67
N CYS A 128 -15.29 2.72 -2.86
CA CYS A 128 -14.17 2.69 -1.91
C CYS A 128 -12.81 2.75 -2.61
N VAL A 129 -12.60 1.94 -3.65
CA VAL A 129 -11.35 1.92 -4.43
C VAL A 129 -11.19 3.22 -5.23
N ALA A 130 -12.27 3.72 -5.85
CA ALA A 130 -12.24 4.96 -6.62
C ALA A 130 -11.90 6.19 -5.76
N ALA A 131 -12.31 6.20 -4.49
CA ALA A 131 -12.07 7.32 -3.58
C ALA A 131 -10.59 7.59 -3.29
N ILE A 132 -9.72 6.59 -3.46
CA ILE A 132 -8.29 6.73 -3.14
C ILE A 132 -7.40 6.91 -4.37
N ILE A 133 -7.87 6.54 -5.57
CA ILE A 133 -7.04 6.54 -6.79
C ILE A 133 -6.45 7.90 -7.14
N ALA A 134 -7.17 9.00 -6.88
CA ALA A 134 -6.64 10.34 -7.14
C ALA A 134 -5.44 10.68 -6.22
N ASP A 135 -5.50 10.25 -4.96
CA ASP A 135 -4.39 10.43 -4.01
C ASP A 135 -3.19 9.59 -4.45
N GLU A 136 -3.42 8.30 -4.75
CA GLU A 136 -2.38 7.35 -5.20
C GLU A 136 -1.71 7.81 -6.51
N GLN A 137 -2.48 8.33 -7.45
CA GLN A 137 -1.93 8.89 -8.68
C GLN A 137 -0.97 10.04 -8.38
N LYS A 138 -1.36 10.94 -7.47
CA LYS A 138 -0.54 12.09 -7.08
C LYS A 138 0.73 11.64 -6.37
N HIS A 139 0.67 10.60 -5.53
CA HIS A 139 1.84 10.07 -4.84
C HIS A 139 2.79 9.40 -5.83
N HIS A 140 2.27 8.59 -6.75
CA HIS A 140 3.03 7.99 -7.84
C HIS A 140 3.78 9.04 -8.67
N ASP A 141 3.09 10.09 -9.14
CA ASP A 141 3.70 11.12 -9.98
C ASP A 141 4.77 11.94 -9.23
N SER A 142 4.53 12.17 -7.93
CA SER A 142 5.51 12.77 -7.03
C SER A 142 6.73 11.86 -6.85
N ALA A 143 6.52 10.55 -6.70
CA ALA A 143 7.57 9.56 -6.54
C ALA A 143 8.42 9.41 -7.80
N VAL A 144 7.80 9.40 -8.99
CA VAL A 144 8.47 9.40 -10.29
C VAL A 144 9.39 10.61 -10.43
N THR A 145 8.91 11.80 -10.08
CA THR A 145 9.68 13.05 -10.19
C THR A 145 10.93 13.04 -9.30
N ARG A 146 10.86 12.37 -8.15
CA ARG A 146 11.94 12.32 -7.15
C ARG A 146 12.96 11.21 -7.40
N LEU A 147 12.75 10.40 -8.43
CA LEU A 147 13.54 9.21 -8.68
C LEU A 147 14.79 9.51 -9.50
N GLN A 148 15.95 9.43 -8.84
CA GLN A 148 17.26 9.67 -9.45
C GLN A 148 18.12 8.40 -9.59
N GLN A 149 17.65 7.23 -9.14
CA GLN A 149 18.40 5.97 -9.12
C GLN A 149 18.50 5.25 -10.47
N SER A 150 19.48 4.33 -10.55
CA SER A 150 19.67 3.41 -11.67
C SER A 150 18.42 2.55 -11.91
N GLN A 151 18.02 2.41 -13.18
CA GLN A 151 16.84 1.62 -13.55
C GLN A 151 16.85 0.18 -13.02
N ALA A 152 18.02 -0.40 -12.79
CA ALA A 152 18.17 -1.78 -12.33
C ALA A 152 17.68 -1.99 -10.88
N LEU A 153 18.07 -1.13 -9.94
CA LEU A 153 17.63 -1.24 -8.54
C LEU A 153 16.13 -0.98 -8.41
N ASN A 154 15.61 -0.01 -9.17
CA ASN A 154 14.17 0.28 -9.20
C ASN A 154 13.37 -0.91 -9.72
N LYS A 155 13.80 -1.51 -10.84
CA LYS A 155 13.15 -2.70 -11.39
C LYS A 155 13.18 -3.87 -10.42
N LEU A 156 14.28 -4.07 -9.70
CA LEU A 156 14.38 -5.12 -8.69
C LEU A 156 13.43 -4.87 -7.52
N LEU A 157 13.37 -3.64 -6.98
CA LEU A 157 12.47 -3.30 -5.88
C LEU A 157 11.00 -3.42 -6.30
N VAL A 158 10.64 -2.89 -7.46
CA VAL A 158 9.29 -3.05 -8.05
C VAL A 158 8.96 -4.54 -8.19
N PHE A 159 9.89 -5.35 -8.69
CA PHE A 159 9.68 -6.80 -8.81
C PHE A 159 9.47 -7.47 -7.45
N VAL A 160 10.31 -7.17 -6.46
CA VAL A 160 10.19 -7.73 -5.10
C VAL A 160 8.88 -7.32 -4.45
N VAL A 161 8.50 -6.04 -4.56
CA VAL A 161 7.22 -5.53 -4.05
C VAL A 161 6.06 -6.22 -4.77
N LYS A 162 6.11 -6.32 -6.11
CA LYS A 162 5.06 -6.98 -6.90
C LYS A 162 4.89 -8.45 -6.51
N VAL A 163 5.97 -9.22 -6.44
CA VAL A 163 5.93 -10.64 -6.02
C VAL A 163 5.41 -10.78 -4.59
N SER A 164 5.82 -9.87 -3.69
CA SER A 164 5.34 -9.87 -2.30
C SER A 164 3.84 -9.57 -2.23
N THR A 165 3.38 -8.57 -3.00
CA THR A 165 1.97 -8.18 -3.10
C THR A 165 1.14 -9.31 -3.73
N GLU A 166 1.59 -9.95 -4.79
CA GLU A 166 0.92 -11.12 -5.40
C GLU A 166 0.81 -12.30 -4.41
N GLY A 167 1.87 -12.57 -3.64
CA GLY A 167 1.85 -13.59 -2.59
C GLY A 167 0.83 -13.26 -1.48
N VAL A 168 0.79 -12.00 -1.07
CA VAL A 168 -0.18 -11.47 -0.09
C VAL A 168 -1.61 -11.60 -0.59
N ILE A 169 -1.87 -11.25 -1.86
CA ILE A 169 -3.18 -11.40 -2.50
C ILE A 169 -3.56 -12.88 -2.50
N ARG A 170 -2.67 -13.76 -2.95
CA ARG A 170 -2.98 -15.20 -3.01
C ARG A 170 -3.32 -15.78 -1.63
N PHE A 171 -2.64 -15.33 -0.58
CA PHE A 171 -2.92 -15.73 0.78
C PHE A 171 -4.17 -15.06 1.36
N GLY A 172 -4.43 -13.80 1.00
CA GLY A 172 -5.58 -13.02 1.46
C GLY A 172 -6.90 -13.39 0.77
N MET A 173 -6.83 -13.95 -0.44
CA MET A 173 -7.98 -14.44 -1.22
C MET A 173 -8.46 -15.84 -0.78
N ARG A 174 -7.65 -16.56 0.02
CA ARG A 174 -8.06 -17.76 0.76
C ARG A 174 -8.91 -17.39 1.97
#